data_AF-A0A838NE58-F1
#
_entry.id   AF-A0A838NE58-F1
#
_cell.length_a   1.000
_cell.length_b   1.000
_cell.length_c   1.000
_cell.angle_alpha   90.00
_cell.angle_beta   90.00
_cell.angle_gamma   90.00
#
_symmetry.space_group_name_H-M   'P 1'
#
loop_
_entity.id
_entity.type
_entity.pdbx_description
1 polymer ?
#
loop_
_entity_poly.entity_id
_entity_poly.type
_entity_poly.pdbx_seq_one_letter_code
_entity_poly.pdbx_strand_id
1 'polypeptide(L)'
;MKIAAKVAGRAYQSSGMGECASSGEASIYEVPATLWHATYDSDEGSEPRRLNLTVWRPKAGGADMVGLSVETGGTTHQIATVKGGEMAGSGAPGVRPAGKGGTLTVQGTDDHGDAIEISVECERFDEVVAEGG
;
A
#
# COMPACT_ATOMS: atom_id res chain seq x y z
N MET A 1 -0.43 -9.20 -10.77
CA MET A 1 -1.08 -8.42 -9.69
C MET A 1 -2.36 -7.80 -10.23
N LYS A 2 -3.39 -7.65 -9.38
CA LYS A 2 -4.64 -6.94 -9.73
C LYS A 2 -4.87 -5.81 -8.75
N ILE A 3 -5.35 -4.68 -9.26
CA ILE A 3 -5.67 -3.49 -8.47
C ILE A 3 -7.11 -3.09 -8.73
N ALA A 4 -7.85 -2.89 -7.65
CA ALA A 4 -9.10 -2.16 -7.65
C ALA A 4 -8.91 -0.91 -6.79
N ALA A 5 -9.20 0.25 -7.36
CA ALA A 5 -9.09 1.53 -6.68
C ALA A 5 -10.39 2.31 -6.83
N LYS A 6 -10.81 3.00 -5.79
CA LYS A 6 -11.92 3.94 -5.81
C LYS A 6 -11.47 5.23 -5.14
N VAL A 7 -11.44 6.31 -5.91
CA VAL A 7 -10.97 7.63 -5.46
C VAL A 7 -12.06 8.65 -5.77
N ALA A 8 -12.46 9.44 -4.76
CA ALA A 8 -13.56 10.41 -4.87
C ALA A 8 -14.84 9.80 -5.50
N GLY A 9 -15.11 8.53 -5.22
CA GLY A 9 -16.25 7.79 -5.77
C GLY A 9 -16.06 7.18 -7.16
N ARG A 10 -15.00 7.55 -7.89
CA ARG A 10 -14.68 6.99 -9.21
C ARG A 10 -13.87 5.71 -9.08
N ALA A 11 -14.31 4.65 -9.78
CA ALA A 11 -13.64 3.35 -9.76
C ALA A 11 -12.63 3.20 -10.90
N TYR A 12 -11.51 2.56 -10.58
CA TYR A 12 -10.40 2.23 -11.47
C TYR A 12 -10.02 0.77 -11.24
N GLN A 13 -9.67 0.08 -12.30
CA GLN A 13 -9.23 -1.30 -12.25
C GLN A 13 -8.07 -1.48 -13.20
N SER A 14 -7.04 -2.15 -12.70
CA SER A 14 -5.92 -2.55 -13.54
C SER A 14 -5.42 -3.94 -13.16
N SER A 15 -4.80 -4.60 -14.12
CA SER A 15 -4.09 -5.85 -13.92
C SER A 15 -2.81 -5.81 -14.72
N GLY A 16 -1.70 -6.19 -14.10
CA GLY A 16 -0.42 -6.18 -14.78
C GLY A 16 0.71 -6.70 -13.93
N MET A 17 1.91 -6.50 -14.47
CA MET A 17 3.15 -6.70 -13.74
C MET A 17 3.28 -5.61 -12.68
N GLY A 18 3.69 -6.01 -11.49
CA GLY A 18 4.02 -5.14 -10.38
C GLY A 18 4.72 -5.98 -9.32
N GLU A 19 5.32 -5.32 -8.35
CA GLU A 19 6.13 -5.98 -7.35
C GLU A 19 5.35 -6.01 -6.05
N CYS A 20 5.35 -7.16 -5.41
CA CYS A 20 4.78 -7.31 -4.07
C CYS A 20 5.84 -7.96 -3.20
N ALA A 21 6.15 -7.34 -2.08
CA ALA A 21 7.16 -7.83 -1.16
C ALA A 21 6.65 -7.82 0.28
N SER A 22 7.22 -8.67 1.13
CA SER A 22 6.94 -8.67 2.55
C SER A 22 8.17 -9.00 3.36
N SER A 23 8.24 -8.52 4.59
CA SER A 23 9.26 -8.94 5.54
C SER A 23 8.65 -9.11 6.93
N GLY A 24 8.89 -10.30 7.49
CA GLY A 24 8.55 -10.60 8.87
C GLY A 24 9.45 -9.89 9.88
N GLU A 25 10.60 -9.36 9.47
CA GLU A 25 11.68 -8.89 10.36
C GLU A 25 12.06 -7.42 10.13
N ALA A 26 11.19 -6.65 9.48
CA ALA A 26 11.42 -5.23 9.27
C ALA A 26 11.33 -4.41 10.58
N SER A 27 11.74 -3.15 10.48
CA SER A 27 11.60 -2.18 11.57
C SER A 27 11.28 -0.80 11.01
N ILE A 28 10.49 -0.04 11.75
CA ILE A 28 10.16 1.34 11.43
C ILE A 28 10.40 2.22 12.66
N TYR A 29 11.30 3.20 12.56
CA TYR A 29 11.78 4.01 13.70
C TYR A 29 12.15 3.17 14.93
N GLU A 30 12.97 2.14 14.71
CA GLU A 30 13.44 1.19 15.74
C GLU A 30 12.34 0.32 16.36
N VAL A 31 11.09 0.40 15.88
CA VAL A 31 9.99 -0.47 16.29
C VAL A 31 9.94 -1.68 15.37
N PRO A 32 10.12 -2.91 15.89
CA PRO A 32 9.97 -4.13 15.10
C PRO A 32 8.55 -4.24 14.51
N ALA A 33 8.46 -4.56 13.23
CA ALA A 33 7.21 -4.61 12.50
C ALA A 33 7.21 -5.70 11.42
N THR A 34 6.03 -6.15 11.04
CA THR A 34 5.86 -6.84 9.75
C THR A 34 5.56 -5.79 8.69
N LEU A 35 6.24 -5.91 7.56
CA LEU A 35 6.12 -5.04 6.41
C LEU A 35 5.46 -5.79 5.25
N TRP A 36 4.51 -5.13 4.59
CA TRP A 36 4.06 -5.49 3.23
C TRP A 36 4.20 -4.28 2.32
N HIS A 37 4.62 -4.54 1.10
CA HIS A 37 4.86 -3.53 0.09
C HIS A 37 4.28 -3.99 -1.25
N ALA A 38 3.69 -3.07 -1.99
CA ALA A 38 3.25 -3.30 -3.36
C ALA A 38 3.50 -2.06 -4.22
N THR A 39 4.10 -2.26 -5.39
CA THR A 39 4.30 -1.23 -6.42
C THR A 39 3.70 -1.64 -7.74
N TYR A 40 3.22 -0.63 -8.44
CA TYR A 40 2.66 -0.77 -9.77
C TYR A 40 2.98 0.47 -10.59
N ASP A 41 3.36 0.26 -11.84
CA ASP A 41 3.40 1.28 -12.88
C ASP A 41 2.71 0.68 -14.11
N SER A 42 1.75 1.40 -14.67
CA SER A 42 1.09 1.01 -15.91
C SER A 42 1.68 1.75 -17.11
N ASP A 43 1.52 1.17 -18.30
CA ASP A 43 1.78 1.87 -19.55
C ASP A 43 0.79 3.04 -19.76
N GLU A 44 1.10 3.95 -20.68
CA GLU A 44 0.25 5.11 -20.99
C GLU A 44 -1.19 4.70 -21.34
N GLY A 45 -2.15 5.33 -20.67
CA GLY A 45 -3.58 5.19 -20.95
C GLY A 45 -4.35 4.21 -20.05
N SER A 46 -3.65 3.47 -19.18
CA SER A 46 -4.27 2.64 -18.13
C SER A 46 -4.30 3.37 -16.79
N GLU A 47 -5.26 3.03 -15.93
CA GLU A 47 -5.46 3.68 -14.62
C GLU A 47 -5.74 2.60 -13.55
N PRO A 48 -5.18 2.70 -12.32
CA PRO A 48 -4.25 3.75 -11.87
C PRO A 48 -2.90 3.69 -12.60
N ARG A 49 -2.31 4.86 -12.89
CA ARG A 49 -1.01 4.95 -13.58
C ARG A 49 0.14 4.45 -12.74
N ARG A 50 0.10 4.78 -11.45
CA ARG A 50 1.12 4.40 -10.47
C ARG A 50 0.47 4.09 -9.14
N LEU A 51 1.01 3.09 -8.45
CA LEU A 51 0.66 2.80 -7.06
C LEU A 51 1.93 2.43 -6.30
N ASN A 52 2.09 2.99 -5.11
CA ASN A 52 3.07 2.59 -4.12
C ASN A 52 2.34 2.46 -2.78
N LEU A 53 2.25 1.24 -2.26
CA LEU A 53 1.56 0.91 -1.03
C LEU A 53 2.51 0.20 -0.07
N THR A 54 2.60 0.72 1.14
CA THR A 54 3.38 0.16 2.24
C THR A 54 2.50 0.02 3.46
N VAL A 55 2.45 -1.17 4.05
CA VAL A 55 1.72 -1.46 5.29
C VAL A 55 2.69 -1.96 6.34
N TRP A 56 2.63 -1.33 7.51
CA TRP A 56 3.42 -1.68 8.67
C TRP A 56 2.53 -2.16 9.80
N ARG A 57 2.81 -3.35 10.31
CA ARG A 57 2.17 -3.90 11.51
C ARG A 57 3.19 -4.00 12.64
N PRO A 58 3.17 -3.10 13.63
CA PRO A 58 4.05 -3.19 14.79
C PRO A 58 3.91 -4.52 15.53
N LYS A 59 5.02 -5.20 15.82
CA LYS A 59 5.02 -6.48 16.57
C LYS A 59 4.67 -6.29 18.04
N ALA A 60 4.98 -5.13 18.60
CA ALA A 60 4.64 -4.77 19.97
C ALA A 60 3.13 -4.48 20.16
N GLY A 61 2.33 -4.60 19.10
CA GLY A 61 0.93 -4.16 19.07
C GLY A 61 0.79 -2.66 18.79
N GLY A 62 -0.46 -2.23 18.60
CA GLY A 62 -0.79 -0.86 18.17
C GLY A 62 -1.60 -0.86 16.88
N ALA A 63 -1.86 0.34 16.36
CA ALA A 63 -2.52 0.49 15.07
C ALA A 63 -1.53 0.16 13.94
N ASP A 64 -2.01 -0.55 12.92
CA ASP A 64 -1.28 -0.68 11.67
C ASP A 64 -1.10 0.71 11.04
N MET A 65 0.03 0.92 10.39
CA MET A 65 0.35 2.15 9.68
C MET A 65 0.43 1.90 8.18
N VAL A 66 0.13 2.93 7.42
CA VAL A 66 0.09 2.88 5.96
C VAL A 66 0.80 4.08 5.35
N GLY A 67 1.56 3.81 4.29
CA GLY A 67 1.96 4.79 3.28
C GLY A 67 1.33 4.38 1.95
N LEU A 68 0.59 5.27 1.33
CA LEU A 68 -0.03 5.07 0.02
C LEU A 68 0.24 6.31 -0.82
N SER A 69 0.69 6.09 -2.04
CA SER A 69 0.64 7.06 -3.13
C SER A 69 0.01 6.37 -4.32
N VAL A 70 -1.06 6.94 -4.86
CA VAL A 70 -1.72 6.43 -6.07
C VAL A 70 -1.95 7.57 -7.04
N GLU A 71 -1.57 7.38 -8.30
CA GLU A 71 -1.84 8.32 -9.37
C GLU A 71 -3.04 7.84 -10.17
N THR A 72 -4.11 8.64 -10.18
CA THR A 72 -5.31 8.40 -10.97
C THR A 72 -5.79 9.66 -11.66
N GLY A 73 -6.13 9.58 -12.94
CA GLY A 73 -6.72 10.72 -13.66
C GLY A 73 -5.84 11.97 -13.68
N GLY A 74 -4.52 11.77 -13.66
CA GLY A 74 -3.52 12.84 -13.63
C GLY A 74 -3.32 13.51 -12.26
N THR A 75 -3.95 13.00 -11.19
CA THR A 75 -3.76 13.49 -9.81
C THR A 75 -3.10 12.41 -8.97
N THR A 76 -2.13 12.80 -8.15
CA THR A 76 -1.55 11.94 -7.13
C THR A 76 -2.30 12.13 -5.83
N HIS A 77 -2.74 11.03 -5.22
CA HIS A 77 -3.42 11.02 -3.93
C HIS A 77 -2.56 10.29 -2.90
N GLN A 78 -2.45 10.86 -1.69
CA GLN A 78 -1.54 10.34 -0.67
C GLN A 78 -2.23 10.05 0.67
N ILE A 79 -1.87 8.93 1.29
CA ILE A 79 -2.16 8.64 2.70
C ILE A 79 -0.85 8.25 3.38
N ALA A 80 -0.46 8.97 4.42
CA ALA A 80 0.69 8.66 5.26
C ALA A 80 0.29 8.77 6.74
N THR A 81 0.20 7.61 7.40
CA THR A 81 -0.13 7.50 8.84
C THR A 81 1.06 7.02 9.68
N VAL A 82 2.20 6.83 9.03
CA VAL A 82 3.47 6.45 9.65
C VAL A 82 3.93 7.58 10.59
N LYS A 83 3.96 7.30 11.89
CA LYS A 83 4.41 8.26 12.90
C LYS A 83 5.89 8.53 12.77
N GLY A 84 6.30 9.80 12.73
CA GLY A 84 7.71 10.20 12.58
C GLY A 84 8.07 10.73 11.19
N GLY A 85 7.13 10.70 10.24
CA GLY A 85 7.19 11.40 8.96
C GLY A 85 6.16 12.52 8.85
N GLU A 86 6.07 13.13 7.66
CA GLU A 86 4.96 14.02 7.32
C GLU A 86 3.68 13.20 7.17
N MET A 87 2.67 13.51 7.98
CA MET A 87 1.38 12.82 7.93
C MET A 87 0.52 13.43 6.82
N ALA A 88 -0.14 12.58 6.05
CA ALA A 88 -1.01 12.95 4.94
C ALA A 88 -2.30 12.14 5.02
N GLY A 89 -3.45 12.82 4.98
CA GLY A 89 -4.75 12.14 5.07
C GLY A 89 -4.93 11.28 6.32
N SER A 90 -5.75 10.24 6.20
CA SER A 90 -5.97 9.22 7.22
C SER A 90 -6.37 7.91 6.55
N GLY A 91 -6.04 6.77 7.13
CA GLY A 91 -6.48 5.49 6.57
C GLY A 91 -6.18 4.31 7.46
N ALA A 92 -6.95 3.26 7.27
CA ALA A 92 -6.77 1.97 7.91
C ALA A 92 -6.34 0.96 6.85
N PRO A 93 -5.13 0.38 6.96
CA PRO A 93 -4.75 -0.73 6.12
C PRO A 93 -5.37 -2.04 6.60
N GLY A 94 -5.52 -2.98 5.67
CA GLY A 94 -5.91 -4.36 5.96
C GLY A 94 -5.04 -5.32 5.17
N VAL A 95 -4.61 -6.40 5.80
CA VAL A 95 -3.77 -7.43 5.19
C VAL A 95 -4.45 -8.79 5.34
N ARG A 96 -4.63 -9.48 4.22
CA ARG A 96 -5.18 -10.85 4.15
C ARG A 96 -4.21 -11.77 3.41
N PRO A 97 -3.27 -12.42 4.10
CA PRO A 97 -2.36 -13.37 3.48
C PRO A 97 -3.12 -14.56 2.89
N ALA A 98 -2.68 -15.05 1.73
CA ALA A 98 -3.25 -16.22 1.07
C ALA A 98 -2.16 -16.98 0.29
N GLY A 99 -1.82 -18.19 0.73
CA GLY A 99 -0.75 -18.97 0.13
C GLY A 99 0.58 -18.21 0.18
N LYS A 100 1.21 -18.02 -0.99
CA LYS A 100 2.47 -17.26 -1.13
C LYS A 100 2.26 -15.75 -1.26
N GLY A 101 1.02 -15.31 -1.45
CA GLY A 101 0.66 -13.92 -1.70
C GLY A 101 -0.41 -13.46 -0.72
N GLY A 102 -1.33 -12.61 -1.20
CA GLY A 102 -2.43 -12.11 -0.40
C GLY A 102 -3.02 -10.83 -0.94
N THR A 103 -3.93 -10.26 -0.16
CA THR A 103 -4.58 -8.99 -0.47
C THR A 103 -4.16 -7.92 0.51
N LEU A 104 -3.71 -6.78 0.00
CA LEU A 104 -3.52 -5.55 0.75
C LEU A 104 -4.68 -4.62 0.45
N THR A 105 -5.22 -3.97 1.48
CA THR A 105 -6.33 -3.03 1.37
C THR A 105 -6.01 -1.76 2.12
N VAL A 106 -6.55 -0.64 1.65
CA VAL A 106 -6.53 0.65 2.35
C VAL A 106 -7.89 1.29 2.19
N GLN A 107 -8.46 1.77 3.30
CA GLN A 107 -9.65 2.61 3.27
C GLN A 107 -9.38 3.87 4.09
N GLY A 108 -9.73 5.04 3.56
CA GLY A 108 -9.44 6.30 4.22
C GLY A 108 -9.79 7.53 3.41
N THR A 109 -9.10 8.61 3.74
CA THR A 109 -9.19 9.92 3.11
C THR A 109 -7.78 10.39 2.79
N ASP A 110 -7.55 10.91 1.59
CA ASP A 110 -6.23 11.39 1.19
C ASP A 110 -5.89 12.80 1.74
N ASP A 111 -4.79 13.36 1.26
CA ASP A 111 -4.30 14.71 1.53
C ASP A 111 -5.17 15.84 0.95
N HIS A 112 -6.03 15.55 -0.02
CA HIS A 112 -7.00 16.48 -0.59
C HIS A 112 -8.38 16.44 0.09
N GLY A 113 -8.63 15.44 0.93
CA GLY A 113 -9.94 15.21 1.55
C GLY A 113 -10.83 14.24 0.76
N ASP A 114 -10.31 13.61 -0.30
CA ASP A 114 -11.03 12.65 -1.11
C ASP A 114 -11.04 11.27 -0.46
N ALA A 115 -12.20 10.60 -0.51
CA ALA A 115 -12.33 9.23 -0.04
C ALA A 115 -11.58 8.25 -0.94
N ILE A 116 -10.80 7.36 -0.32
CA ILE A 116 -10.00 6.33 -0.98
C ILE A 116 -10.37 4.94 -0.46
N GLU A 117 -10.55 4.00 -1.40
CA GLU A 117 -10.61 2.57 -1.16
C GLU A 117 -9.71 1.86 -2.19
N ILE A 118 -8.69 1.14 -1.72
CA ILE A 118 -7.75 0.40 -2.55
C ILE A 118 -7.78 -1.07 -2.12
N SER A 119 -7.72 -1.97 -3.11
CA SER A 119 -7.46 -3.39 -2.94
C SER A 119 -6.42 -3.85 -3.96
N VAL A 120 -5.31 -4.41 -3.48
CA VAL A 120 -4.21 -4.95 -4.28
C VAL A 120 -4.11 -6.45 -4.01
N GLU A 121 -4.33 -7.26 -5.05
CA GLU A 121 -4.17 -8.70 -5.03
C GLU A 121 -2.78 -9.07 -5.57
N CYS A 122 -1.95 -9.59 -4.68
CA CYS A 122 -0.61 -10.09 -4.97
C CYS A 122 -0.65 -11.61 -5.07
N GLU A 123 -0.18 -12.16 -6.19
CA GLU A 123 -0.07 -13.62 -6.38
C GLU A 123 1.02 -14.23 -5.49
N ARG A 124 2.07 -13.46 -5.21
CA ARG A 124 3.15 -13.79 -4.30
C ARG A 124 3.72 -12.54 -3.65
N PHE A 125 4.25 -12.67 -2.44
CA PHE A 125 5.13 -11.68 -1.83
C PHE A 125 6.56 -12.21 -1.91
N ASP A 126 7.45 -11.44 -2.51
CA ASP A 126 8.88 -11.67 -2.42
C ASP A 126 9.39 -11.28 -1.02
N GLU A 127 10.27 -12.09 -0.45
CA GLU A 127 10.82 -11.78 0.86
C GLU A 127 11.81 -10.63 0.73
N VAL A 128 11.56 -9.51 1.44
CA VAL A 128 12.56 -8.45 1.58
C VAL A 128 13.56 -8.95 2.61
N VAL A 129 14.59 -9.63 2.13
CA VAL A 129 15.78 -9.92 2.93
C VAL A 129 16.52 -8.60 3.07
N ALA A 130 16.58 -8.05 4.28
CA ALA A 130 17.45 -6.92 4.56
C ALA A 130 18.90 -7.40 4.36
N GLU A 131 19.57 -6.94 3.31
CA GLU A 131 21.02 -7.06 3.21
C GLU A 131 21.63 -6.15 4.29
N GLY A 132 21.94 -6.71 5.47
CA GLY A 132 22.85 -6.05 6.40
C GLY A 132 22.51 -6.20 7.87
N GLY A 133 23.29 -7.08 8.51
CA GLY A 133 23.62 -7.09 9.94
C GLY A 133 24.94 -7.82 10.11
#